data_AF-A0A7C9DN09-F1
#
_entry.id   AF-A0A7C9DN09-F1
#
_cell.length_a   1.000
_cell.length_b   1.000
_cell.length_c   1.000
_cell.angle_alpha   90.00
_cell.angle_beta   90.00
_cell.angle_gamma   90.00
#
_symmetry.space_group_name_H-M   'P 1'
#
loop_
_entity.id
_entity.type
_entity.pdbx_description
1 polymer ?
#
loop_
_entity_poly.entity_id
_entity_poly.type
_entity_poly.pdbx_seq_one_letter_code
_entity_poly.pdbx_strand_id
1 'polypeptide(L)'
;MPDMGELIPFKSFLHRYATPHGASKSSSPLWYAVRRASAHIIVLSSYSPFVKYTPQWRWLKEELERVDREKTPWLIVLMHAPLYSSNEAHYMEGESMRSAFESWFVEYKVDLIFAGHVHAYERSYRISNIHYNISNGDRYPVPDKSAPVYITIGDGGNQEGLAAKFWDPQPDYSAFREASYGHSILEIENRTHAIYHWNRNVNGTNVPTDSVVFHNQYWAGNLHRRRRGG
;
A
#
# COMPACT_ATOMS: atom_id res chain seq x y z
N MET A 1 17.43 -6.53 -24.20
CA MET A 1 18.32 -5.45 -23.73
C MET A 1 19.76 -5.87 -23.98
N PRO A 2 20.67 -4.97 -24.39
CA PRO A 2 22.09 -5.32 -24.44
C PRO A 2 22.60 -5.48 -23.01
N ASP A 3 23.34 -6.57 -22.79
CA ASP A 3 23.99 -6.88 -21.52
C ASP A 3 25.12 -5.87 -21.26
N MET A 4 24.84 -4.83 -20.47
CA MET A 4 25.78 -3.73 -20.20
C MET A 4 26.78 -4.05 -19.07
N GLY A 5 26.86 -5.31 -18.61
CA GLY A 5 27.79 -5.71 -17.54
C GLY A 5 27.55 -4.99 -16.21
N GLU A 6 26.36 -4.43 -15.99
CA GLU A 6 26.01 -3.67 -14.81
C GLU A 6 25.54 -4.60 -13.69
N LEU A 7 26.47 -4.98 -12.80
CA LEU A 7 26.25 -5.96 -11.73
C LEU A 7 25.62 -5.37 -10.46
N ILE A 8 25.45 -4.05 -10.38
CA ILE A 8 24.93 -3.36 -9.18
C ILE A 8 23.46 -2.99 -9.42
N PRO A 9 22.50 -3.63 -8.74
CA PRO A 9 21.09 -3.27 -8.83
C PRO A 9 20.85 -1.80 -8.46
N PHE A 10 19.87 -1.18 -9.11
CA PHE A 10 19.42 0.19 -8.85
C PHE A 10 20.45 1.31 -9.06
N LYS A 11 21.66 1.05 -9.59
CA LYS A 11 22.74 2.07 -9.72
C LYS A 11 22.24 3.38 -10.33
N SER A 12 21.61 3.33 -11.51
CA SER A 12 21.09 4.53 -12.18
C SER A 12 20.04 5.29 -11.35
N PHE A 13 19.15 4.58 -10.67
CA PHE A 13 18.13 5.19 -9.80
C PHE A 13 18.79 5.85 -8.58
N LEU A 14 19.68 5.14 -7.90
CA LEU A 14 20.36 5.60 -6.68
C LEU A 14 21.30 6.78 -6.92
N HIS A 15 21.86 6.92 -8.12
CA HIS A 15 22.66 8.10 -8.47
C HIS A 15 21.81 9.35 -8.73
N ARG A 16 20.54 9.20 -9.09
CA ARG A 16 19.68 10.31 -9.55
C ARG A 16 18.68 10.76 -8.49
N TYR A 17 18.22 9.85 -7.65
CA TYR A 17 17.14 10.10 -6.70
C TYR A 17 17.60 9.80 -5.28
N ALA A 18 17.98 10.86 -4.56
CA ALA A 18 18.33 10.77 -3.15
C ALA A 18 17.07 10.61 -2.28
N THR A 19 17.19 9.85 -1.19
CA THR A 19 16.11 9.65 -0.21
C THR A 19 16.58 9.99 1.20
N PRO A 20 15.68 10.45 2.11
CA PRO A 20 16.03 10.85 3.46
C PRO A 20 16.21 9.66 4.43
N HIS A 21 16.65 8.49 3.93
CA HIS A 21 16.70 7.23 4.69
C HIS A 21 17.48 7.29 6.01
N GLY A 22 18.55 8.08 6.07
CA GLY A 22 19.31 8.29 7.30
C GLY A 22 18.47 8.93 8.42
N ALA A 23 17.52 9.81 8.08
CA ALA A 23 16.63 10.46 9.06
C ALA A 23 15.66 9.47 9.72
N SER A 24 15.29 8.39 9.02
CA SER A 24 14.50 7.28 9.57
C SER A 24 15.34 6.14 10.12
N LYS A 25 16.65 6.34 10.33
CA LYS A 25 17.61 5.31 10.78
C LYS A 25 17.61 4.06 9.89
N SER A 26 17.34 4.21 8.60
CA SER A 26 17.47 3.12 7.63
C SER A 26 18.90 3.02 7.14
N SER A 27 19.35 1.79 6.90
CA SER A 27 20.67 1.49 6.32
C SER A 27 20.68 1.55 4.78
N SER A 28 19.57 1.88 4.12
CA SER A 28 19.45 1.85 2.67
C SER A 28 18.52 2.95 2.15
N PRO A 29 18.84 3.58 1.02
CA PRO A 29 17.95 4.56 0.38
C PRO A 29 16.64 3.97 -0.15
N LEU A 30 16.53 2.64 -0.27
CA LEU A 30 15.39 1.97 -0.90
C LEU A 30 14.20 1.71 0.05
N TRP A 31 14.42 1.76 1.37
CA TRP A 31 13.34 1.69 2.36
C TRP A 31 13.59 2.73 3.44
N TYR A 32 12.59 3.54 3.74
CA TYR A 32 12.71 4.68 4.64
C TYR A 32 11.34 5.18 5.08
N ALA A 33 11.31 6.10 6.03
CA ALA A 33 10.07 6.73 6.45
C ALA A 33 10.20 8.26 6.48
N VAL A 34 9.08 8.92 6.20
CA VAL A 34 8.95 10.37 6.35
C VAL A 34 7.67 10.68 7.12
N ARG A 35 7.71 11.75 7.91
CA ARG A 35 6.53 12.29 8.57
C ARG A 35 6.25 13.64 7.94
N ARG A 36 5.04 13.83 7.40
CA ARG A 36 4.64 15.07 6.76
C ARG A 36 3.21 15.40 7.17
N ALA A 37 3.03 16.59 7.73
CA ALA A 37 1.77 16.99 8.34
C ALA A 37 1.25 15.90 9.30
N SER A 38 0.06 15.36 9.05
CA SER A 38 -0.60 14.34 9.86
C SER A 38 -0.33 12.90 9.41
N ALA A 39 0.60 12.68 8.47
CA ALA A 39 0.91 11.35 7.92
C ALA A 39 2.31 10.86 8.29
N HIS A 40 2.38 9.59 8.71
CA HIS A 40 3.61 8.80 8.79
C HIS A 40 3.63 7.86 7.59
N ILE A 41 4.56 8.10 6.68
CA ILE A 41 4.67 7.38 5.41
C ILE A 41 5.89 6.47 5.48
N ILE A 42 5.68 5.17 5.32
CA ILE A 42 6.71 4.14 5.25
C ILE A 42 6.86 3.72 3.80
N VAL A 43 8.07 3.78 3.26
CA VAL A 43 8.43 3.34 1.91
C VAL A 43 9.20 2.02 2.03
N LEU A 44 8.73 0.99 1.35
CA LEU A 44 9.33 -0.33 1.29
C LEU A 44 9.85 -0.65 -0.12
N SER A 45 10.85 -1.52 -0.15
CA SER A 45 11.45 -2.04 -1.37
C SER A 45 11.02 -3.48 -1.62
N SER A 46 10.14 -3.66 -2.61
CA SER A 46 9.67 -4.98 -3.07
C SER A 46 10.78 -5.89 -3.59
N TYR A 47 11.89 -5.29 -4.04
CA TYR A 47 12.99 -6.00 -4.72
C TYR A 47 14.30 -5.99 -3.91
N SER A 48 14.23 -5.67 -2.62
CA SER A 48 15.33 -5.87 -1.67
C SER A 48 14.96 -6.98 -0.69
N PRO A 49 15.93 -7.69 -0.08
CA PRO A 49 15.62 -8.73 0.90
C PRO A 49 14.74 -8.20 2.03
N PHE A 50 13.61 -8.87 2.28
CA PHE A 50 12.60 -8.48 3.27
C PHE A 50 12.18 -9.61 4.22
N VAL A 51 12.79 -10.81 4.09
CA VAL A 51 12.50 -11.93 4.98
C VAL A 51 13.09 -11.72 6.38
N LYS A 52 12.67 -12.54 7.34
CA LYS A 52 13.09 -12.46 8.74
C LYS A 52 14.61 -12.25 8.87
N TYR A 53 15.00 -11.32 9.74
CA TYR A 53 16.38 -10.93 10.04
C TYR A 53 17.14 -10.14 8.95
N THR A 54 16.54 -9.88 7.79
CA THR A 54 17.13 -8.94 6.81
C THR A 54 17.11 -7.50 7.34
N PRO A 55 17.97 -6.61 6.83
CA PRO A 55 18.00 -5.21 7.25
C PRO A 55 16.64 -4.49 7.12
N GLN A 56 15.94 -4.66 5.99
CA GLN A 56 14.62 -4.07 5.77
C GLN A 56 13.58 -4.63 6.76
N TRP A 57 13.59 -5.94 7.02
CA TRP A 57 12.67 -6.57 7.98
C TRP A 57 12.86 -6.04 9.40
N ARG A 58 14.11 -5.93 9.87
CA ARG A 58 14.43 -5.39 11.20
C ARG A 58 14.05 -3.92 11.29
N TRP A 59 14.41 -3.15 10.28
CA TRP A 59 14.09 -1.72 10.22
C TRP A 59 12.59 -1.46 10.23
N LEU A 60 11.79 -2.20 9.44
CA LEU A 60 10.34 -2.01 9.40
C LEU A 60 9.72 -2.32 10.77
N LYS A 61 10.15 -3.39 11.43
CA LYS A 61 9.68 -3.73 12.78
C LYS A 61 9.91 -2.56 13.75
N GLU A 62 11.13 -2.02 13.79
CA GLU A 62 11.46 -0.87 14.64
C GLU A 62 10.74 0.41 14.24
N GLU A 63 10.51 0.65 12.94
CA GLU A 63 9.84 1.86 12.48
C GLU A 63 8.35 1.85 12.80
N LEU A 64 7.69 0.69 12.75
CA LEU A 64 6.30 0.53 13.17
C LEU A 64 6.12 0.84 14.66
N GLU A 65 7.06 0.41 15.52
CA GLU A 65 7.08 0.74 16.95
C GLU A 65 7.28 2.26 17.21
N ARG A 66 7.84 3.01 16.25
CA ARG A 66 8.02 4.47 16.32
C ARG A 66 6.85 5.29 15.79
N VAL A 67 5.76 4.63 15.36
CA VAL A 67 4.56 5.33 14.90
C VAL A 67 3.84 5.93 16.11
N ASP A 68 3.69 7.26 16.11
CA ASP A 68 2.94 8.01 17.11
C ASP A 68 1.64 8.51 16.48
N ARG A 69 0.54 7.78 16.70
CA ARG A 69 -0.80 8.07 16.09
C ARG A 69 -1.48 9.32 16.66
N GLU A 70 -0.95 9.89 17.74
CA GLU A 70 -1.39 11.19 18.27
C GLU A 70 -0.79 12.35 17.46
N LYS A 71 0.44 12.19 16.95
CA LYS A 71 1.12 13.20 16.11
C LYS A 71 0.82 13.02 14.63
N THR A 72 0.90 11.78 14.16
CA THR A 72 0.68 11.40 12.76
C THR A 72 -0.41 10.34 12.71
N PRO A 73 -1.69 10.74 12.75
CA PRO A 73 -2.82 9.82 12.80
C PRO A 73 -2.90 8.89 11.59
N TRP A 74 -2.43 9.31 10.42
CA TRP A 74 -2.48 8.51 9.18
C TRP A 74 -1.19 7.72 8.99
N LEU A 75 -1.30 6.40 9.00
CA LEU A 75 -0.19 5.49 8.71
C LEU A 75 -0.35 4.94 7.29
N ILE A 76 0.59 5.29 6.42
CA ILE A 76 0.55 4.97 4.99
C ILE A 76 1.81 4.15 4.64
N VAL A 77 1.63 3.07 3.88
CA VAL A 77 2.76 2.29 3.34
C VAL A 77 2.78 2.40 1.83
N LEU A 78 3.97 2.59 1.26
CA LEU A 78 4.24 2.60 -0.16
C LEU A 78 5.14 1.41 -0.52
N MET A 79 4.80 0.67 -1.55
CA MET A 79 5.62 -0.39 -2.12
C MET A 79 5.41 -0.46 -3.64
N HIS A 80 6.21 -1.24 -4.37
CA HIS A 80 6.03 -1.34 -5.82
C HIS A 80 5.04 -2.44 -6.19
N ALA A 81 5.35 -3.70 -5.81
CA ALA A 81 4.50 -4.85 -6.11
C ALA A 81 3.30 -4.92 -5.13
N PRO A 82 2.05 -4.99 -5.62
CA PRO A 82 0.86 -5.07 -4.77
C PRO A 82 0.78 -6.41 -4.04
N LEU A 83 0.38 -6.38 -2.76
CA LEU A 83 0.11 -7.61 -1.99
C LEU A 83 -1.22 -8.24 -2.39
N TYR A 84 -2.16 -7.42 -2.86
CA TYR A 84 -3.46 -7.83 -3.38
C TYR A 84 -3.66 -7.22 -4.76
N SER A 85 -3.89 -8.08 -5.76
CA SER A 85 -4.23 -7.71 -7.13
C SER A 85 -5.08 -8.82 -7.72
N SER A 86 -6.22 -8.45 -8.32
CA SER A 86 -7.07 -9.37 -9.09
C SER A 86 -6.78 -9.32 -10.59
N ASN A 87 -5.77 -8.56 -11.01
CA ASN A 87 -5.31 -8.52 -12.40
C ASN A 87 -4.55 -9.81 -12.75
N GLU A 88 -4.66 -10.27 -14.00
CA GLU A 88 -3.88 -11.42 -14.47
C GLU A 88 -2.38 -11.09 -14.55
N ALA A 89 -2.02 -9.84 -14.86
CA ALA A 89 -0.64 -9.39 -14.88
C ALA A 89 -0.09 -9.34 -13.45
N HIS A 90 1.09 -9.94 -13.25
CA HIS A 90 1.78 -9.99 -11.97
C HIS A 90 0.95 -10.61 -10.83
N TYR A 91 0.00 -11.49 -11.19
CA TYR A 91 -0.85 -12.15 -10.23
C TYR A 91 -0.01 -12.94 -9.21
N MET A 92 -0.28 -12.72 -7.93
CA MET A 92 0.40 -13.35 -6.79
C MET A 92 1.92 -13.04 -6.64
N GLU A 93 2.49 -12.10 -7.39
CA GLU A 93 3.91 -11.73 -7.21
C GLU A 93 4.20 -11.14 -5.80
N GLY A 94 3.23 -10.46 -5.20
CA GLY A 94 3.34 -9.87 -3.86
C GLY A 94 3.27 -10.87 -2.70
N GLU A 95 2.93 -12.15 -2.93
CA GLU A 95 2.63 -13.13 -1.88
C GLU A 95 3.78 -13.35 -0.90
N SER A 96 5.03 -13.29 -1.38
CA SER A 96 6.22 -13.44 -0.52
C SER A 96 6.33 -12.31 0.50
N MET A 97 6.07 -11.06 0.08
CA MET A 97 6.08 -9.90 0.97
C MET A 97 4.83 -9.88 1.85
N ARG A 98 3.67 -10.29 1.32
CA ARG A 98 2.42 -10.44 2.08
C ARG A 98 2.62 -11.38 3.28
N SER A 99 3.20 -12.55 3.03
CA SER A 99 3.54 -13.52 4.07
C SER A 99 4.50 -12.97 5.14
N ALA A 100 5.36 -12.02 4.79
CA ALA A 100 6.34 -11.44 5.70
C ALA A 100 5.77 -10.29 6.56
N PHE A 101 4.87 -9.46 6.00
CA PHE A 101 4.51 -8.17 6.59
C PHE A 101 3.02 -7.93 6.82
N GLU A 102 2.11 -8.69 6.20
CA GLU A 102 0.67 -8.42 6.30
C GLU A 102 0.18 -8.43 7.75
N SER A 103 0.64 -9.38 8.56
CA SER A 103 0.28 -9.46 9.98
C SER A 103 0.67 -8.19 10.75
N TRP A 104 1.81 -7.58 10.44
CA TRP A 104 2.22 -6.31 11.04
C TRP A 104 1.37 -5.15 10.55
N PHE A 105 0.99 -5.11 9.27
CA PHE A 105 0.11 -4.05 8.78
C PHE A 105 -1.26 -4.08 9.43
N VAL A 106 -1.78 -5.28 9.72
CA VAL A 106 -3.02 -5.47 10.49
C VAL A 106 -2.82 -5.10 11.96
N GLU A 107 -1.74 -5.56 12.60
CA GLU A 107 -1.42 -5.31 14.01
C GLU A 107 -1.28 -3.80 14.31
N TYR A 108 -0.52 -3.09 13.47
CA TYR A 108 -0.30 -1.64 13.60
C TYR A 108 -1.39 -0.80 12.95
N LYS A 109 -2.45 -1.44 12.44
CA LYS A 109 -3.63 -0.80 11.84
C LYS A 109 -3.24 0.25 10.81
N VAL A 110 -2.44 -0.15 9.83
CA VAL A 110 -2.09 0.69 8.67
C VAL A 110 -3.40 1.15 8.01
N ASP A 111 -3.49 2.43 7.67
CA ASP A 111 -4.72 2.95 7.06
C ASP A 111 -4.82 2.53 5.61
N LEU A 112 -3.75 2.78 4.84
CA LEU A 112 -3.68 2.63 3.38
C LEU A 112 -2.32 2.07 2.96
N ILE A 113 -2.34 1.18 1.96
CA ILE A 113 -1.15 0.69 1.26
C ILE A 113 -1.29 1.00 -0.22
N PHE A 114 -0.34 1.76 -0.77
CA PHE A 114 -0.28 2.06 -2.20
C PHE A 114 0.81 1.23 -2.86
N ALA A 115 0.45 0.63 -4.00
CA ALA A 115 1.34 -0.06 -4.89
C ALA A 115 1.17 0.43 -6.34
N GLY A 116 2.14 0.10 -7.18
CA GLY A 116 2.05 0.31 -8.63
C GLY A 116 2.13 -1.03 -9.33
N HIS A 117 3.14 -1.17 -10.20
CA HIS A 117 3.54 -2.41 -10.88
C HIS A 117 2.52 -2.94 -11.90
N VAL A 118 1.30 -3.25 -11.48
CA VAL A 118 0.20 -3.61 -12.38
C VAL A 118 -0.31 -2.34 -13.07
N HIS A 119 -0.34 -2.34 -14.40
CA HIS A 119 -0.69 -1.17 -15.22
C HIS A 119 -2.21 -0.94 -15.31
N ALA A 120 -2.85 -0.84 -14.16
CA ALA A 120 -4.28 -0.60 -13.98
C ALA A 120 -4.54 0.02 -12.61
N TYR A 121 -5.80 0.38 -12.35
CA TYR A 121 -6.27 0.81 -11.05
C TYR A 121 -7.05 -0.31 -10.35
N GLU A 122 -6.80 -0.51 -9.06
CA GLU A 122 -7.61 -1.39 -8.22
C GLU A 122 -7.61 -0.92 -6.76
N ARG A 123 -8.76 -1.04 -6.09
CA ARG A 123 -8.93 -0.75 -4.66
C ARG A 123 -9.61 -1.93 -3.98
N SER A 124 -9.02 -2.43 -2.90
CA SER A 124 -9.60 -3.49 -2.09
C SER A 124 -10.64 -2.99 -1.08
N TYR A 125 -11.39 -3.91 -0.51
CA TYR A 125 -11.97 -3.73 0.84
C TYR A 125 -10.89 -3.91 1.91
N ARG A 126 -11.23 -3.63 3.18
CA ARG A 126 -10.36 -3.97 4.32
C ARG A 126 -10.47 -5.47 4.59
N ILE A 127 -9.42 -6.19 4.22
CA ILE A 127 -9.33 -7.66 4.23
C ILE A 127 -7.96 -8.08 4.72
N SER A 128 -7.87 -9.25 5.35
CA SER A 128 -6.60 -9.86 5.73
C SER A 128 -6.60 -11.36 5.41
N ASN A 129 -5.41 -11.90 5.13
CA ASN A 129 -5.20 -13.34 4.92
C ASN A 129 -4.04 -13.83 5.81
N ILE A 130 -4.18 -13.57 7.12
CA ILE A 130 -3.17 -13.84 8.15
C ILE A 130 -3.49 -15.06 9.01
N HIS A 131 -4.63 -15.72 8.77
CA HIS A 131 -5.10 -16.89 9.54
C HIS A 131 -4.70 -18.22 8.93
N TYR A 132 -3.96 -18.22 7.81
CA TYR A 132 -3.42 -19.43 7.22
C TYR A 132 -2.40 -20.09 8.15
N ASN A 133 -2.57 -21.38 8.42
CA ASN A 133 -1.67 -22.16 9.26
C ASN A 133 -1.54 -23.60 8.74
N ILE A 134 -1.18 -23.78 7.46
CA ILE A 134 -0.87 -25.03 6.73
C ILE A 134 -1.89 -26.18 6.86
N SER A 135 -2.13 -26.67 8.08
CA SER A 135 -3.08 -27.71 8.44
C SER A 135 -4.54 -27.24 8.33
N ASN A 136 -4.95 -26.18 9.02
CA ASN A 136 -6.37 -25.86 9.24
C ASN A 136 -6.75 -24.37 9.10
N GLY A 137 -5.84 -23.51 8.66
CA GLY A 137 -6.10 -22.07 8.57
C GLY A 137 -6.93 -21.68 7.34
N ASP A 138 -7.62 -20.54 7.44
CA ASP A 138 -8.34 -19.94 6.31
C ASP A 138 -7.35 -19.62 5.19
N ARG A 139 -7.63 -20.12 3.98
CA ARG A 139 -6.76 -19.95 2.80
C ARG A 139 -7.10 -18.69 2.01
N TYR A 140 -8.28 -18.15 2.24
CA TYR A 140 -8.84 -17.04 1.51
C TYR A 140 -8.89 -15.79 2.39
N PRO A 141 -8.70 -14.59 1.82
CA PRO A 141 -8.83 -13.35 2.57
C PRO A 141 -10.23 -13.20 3.15
N VAL A 142 -10.30 -12.69 4.39
CA VAL A 142 -11.56 -12.42 5.09
C VAL A 142 -11.68 -10.94 5.42
N PRO A 143 -12.91 -10.39 5.54
CA PRO A 143 -13.11 -9.01 5.98
C PRO A 143 -12.48 -8.77 7.37
N ASP A 144 -11.62 -7.76 7.46
CA ASP A 144 -10.92 -7.41 8.70
C ASP A 144 -10.86 -5.89 8.85
N LYS A 145 -11.59 -5.36 9.83
CA LYS A 145 -11.63 -3.92 10.08
C LYS A 145 -10.28 -3.35 10.47
N SER A 146 -9.34 -4.15 10.99
CA SER A 146 -7.99 -3.70 11.35
C SER A 146 -7.03 -3.66 10.17
N ALA A 147 -7.37 -4.28 9.04
CA ALA A 147 -6.52 -4.32 7.87
C ALA A 147 -6.53 -2.99 7.08
N PRO A 148 -5.44 -2.64 6.39
CA PRO A 148 -5.42 -1.50 5.49
C PRO A 148 -6.36 -1.70 4.29
N VAL A 149 -6.62 -0.61 3.57
CA VAL A 149 -7.10 -0.70 2.19
C VAL A 149 -5.87 -0.77 1.27
N TYR A 150 -5.85 -1.76 0.38
CA TYR A 150 -4.80 -1.94 -0.62
C TYR A 150 -5.23 -1.27 -1.92
N ILE A 151 -4.34 -0.47 -2.49
CA ILE A 151 -4.61 0.32 -3.68
C ILE A 151 -3.48 0.12 -4.68
N THR A 152 -3.82 -0.40 -5.85
CA THR A 152 -2.96 -0.45 -7.03
C THR A 152 -3.21 0.79 -7.87
N ILE A 153 -2.17 1.58 -8.10
CA ILE A 153 -2.19 2.83 -8.89
C ILE A 153 -0.97 2.86 -9.84
N GLY A 154 -0.79 1.79 -10.62
CA GLY A 154 0.31 1.63 -11.57
C GLY A 154 -0.01 2.12 -13.00
N ASP A 155 -1.10 2.85 -13.14
CA ASP A 155 -1.76 3.30 -14.37
C ASP A 155 -1.28 4.67 -14.87
N GLY A 156 -0.03 5.03 -14.60
CA GLY A 156 0.52 6.35 -14.94
C GLY A 156 0.82 6.60 -16.43
N GLY A 157 0.58 5.64 -17.33
CA GLY A 157 0.80 5.83 -18.78
C GLY A 157 2.15 5.30 -19.31
N ASN A 158 2.67 4.20 -18.75
CA ASN A 158 3.91 3.61 -19.24
C ASN A 158 3.77 3.01 -20.67
N GLN A 159 4.90 2.80 -21.34
CA GLN A 159 4.95 2.35 -22.74
C GLN A 159 4.50 0.90 -22.97
N GLU A 160 4.44 0.06 -21.93
CA GLU A 160 4.06 -1.35 -22.06
C GLU A 160 2.55 -1.53 -22.24
N GLY A 161 1.77 -0.48 -21.95
CA GLY A 161 0.32 -0.48 -22.11
C GLY A 161 -0.44 -0.83 -20.83
N LEU A 162 -1.77 -0.84 -20.95
CA LEU A 162 -2.69 -1.17 -19.86
C LEU A 162 -2.78 -2.68 -19.62
N ALA A 163 -2.82 -3.07 -18.34
CA ALA A 163 -3.11 -4.42 -17.91
C ALA A 163 -4.64 -4.65 -17.92
N ALA A 164 -5.21 -4.94 -19.08
CA ALA A 164 -6.67 -4.95 -19.29
C ALA A 164 -7.42 -6.16 -18.72
N LYS A 165 -6.72 -7.25 -18.37
CA LYS A 165 -7.34 -8.51 -17.97
C LYS A 165 -7.36 -8.68 -16.47
N PHE A 166 -8.55 -8.94 -15.92
CA PHE A 166 -8.77 -9.26 -14.53
C PHE A 166 -9.42 -10.63 -14.40
N TRP A 167 -9.15 -11.30 -13.28
CA TRP A 167 -9.86 -12.52 -12.92
C TRP A 167 -11.37 -12.29 -12.85
N ASP A 168 -12.14 -13.19 -13.47
CA ASP A 168 -13.60 -13.17 -13.48
C ASP A 168 -14.15 -14.46 -12.85
N PRO A 169 -15.10 -14.40 -11.90
CA PRO A 169 -15.73 -13.19 -11.36
C PRO A 169 -14.78 -12.32 -10.52
N GLN A 170 -15.15 -11.06 -10.30
CA GLN A 170 -14.44 -10.18 -9.37
C GLN A 170 -14.37 -10.82 -7.98
N PRO A 171 -13.17 -11.01 -7.41
CA PRO A 171 -13.05 -11.60 -6.09
C PRO A 171 -13.58 -10.63 -5.01
N ASP A 172 -14.18 -11.19 -3.96
CA ASP A 172 -14.86 -10.41 -2.90
C ASP A 172 -13.96 -9.39 -2.17
N TYR A 173 -12.63 -9.56 -2.24
CA TYR A 173 -11.69 -8.60 -1.66
C TYR A 173 -11.53 -7.32 -2.51
N SER A 174 -11.84 -7.36 -3.80
CA SER A 174 -11.69 -6.25 -4.73
C SER A 174 -12.95 -5.40 -4.72
N ALA A 175 -12.85 -4.13 -4.32
CA ALA A 175 -13.99 -3.22 -4.23
C ALA A 175 -14.25 -2.46 -5.53
N PHE A 176 -13.18 -2.06 -6.22
CA PHE A 176 -13.24 -1.40 -7.52
C PHE A 176 -11.98 -1.75 -8.30
N ARG A 177 -12.09 -1.96 -9.61
CA ARG A 177 -10.96 -2.23 -10.49
C ARG A 177 -11.25 -1.78 -11.90
N GLU A 178 -10.24 -1.21 -12.56
CA GLU A 178 -10.37 -0.77 -13.94
C GLU A 178 -9.01 -0.58 -14.63
N ALA A 179 -8.94 -0.97 -15.89
CA ALA A 179 -7.81 -0.67 -16.76
C ALA A 179 -8.06 0.62 -17.56
N SER A 180 -7.72 1.75 -16.96
CA SER A 180 -7.62 3.07 -17.59
C SER A 180 -6.38 3.78 -17.07
N TYR A 181 -5.78 4.66 -17.86
CA TYR A 181 -4.73 5.53 -17.34
C TYR A 181 -5.33 6.62 -16.46
N GLY A 182 -4.60 7.01 -15.42
CA GLY A 182 -5.10 7.95 -14.44
C GLY A 182 -4.08 8.35 -13.38
N HIS A 183 -4.60 9.03 -12.37
CA HIS A 183 -3.88 9.37 -11.15
C HIS A 183 -4.87 9.51 -10.00
N SER A 184 -4.34 9.49 -8.77
CA SER A 184 -5.17 9.66 -7.58
C SER A 184 -4.72 10.80 -6.69
N ILE A 185 -5.67 11.33 -5.95
CA ILE A 185 -5.47 12.37 -4.94
C ILE A 185 -5.99 11.83 -3.61
N LEU A 186 -5.15 11.93 -2.57
CA LEU A 186 -5.52 11.66 -1.18
C LEU A 186 -5.51 12.98 -0.40
N GLU A 187 -6.68 13.44 -0.01
CA GLU A 187 -6.90 14.68 0.73
C GLU A 187 -7.15 14.36 2.20
N ILE A 188 -6.16 14.61 3.05
CA ILE A 188 -6.29 14.36 4.49
C ILE A 188 -6.93 15.57 5.15
N GLU A 189 -8.23 15.47 5.45
CA GLU A 189 -9.01 16.53 6.07
C GLU A 189 -8.63 16.74 7.54
N ASN A 190 -8.56 15.65 8.30
CA ASN A 190 -8.29 15.68 9.74
C ASN A 190 -7.86 14.29 10.23
N ARG A 191 -7.77 14.11 11.56
CA ARG A 191 -7.35 12.83 12.16
C ARG A 191 -8.34 11.66 11.97
N THR A 192 -9.57 11.90 11.54
CA THR A 192 -10.60 10.85 11.36
C THR A 192 -10.99 10.62 9.90
N HIS A 193 -10.88 11.62 9.03
CA HIS A 193 -11.35 11.54 7.63
C HIS A 193 -10.23 11.92 6.64
N ALA A 194 -10.13 11.15 5.58
CA ALA A 194 -9.39 11.50 4.37
C ALA A 194 -10.26 11.15 3.17
N ILE A 195 -10.25 11.99 2.14
CA ILE A 195 -11.01 11.77 0.91
C ILE A 195 -10.03 11.28 -0.14
N TYR A 196 -10.39 10.21 -0.84
CA TYR A 196 -9.60 9.65 -1.91
C TYR A 196 -10.37 9.71 -3.22
N HIS A 197 -9.67 10.12 -4.27
CA HIS A 197 -10.19 10.26 -5.62
C HIS A 197 -9.24 9.57 -6.58
N TRP A 198 -9.78 8.77 -7.51
CA TRP A 198 -9.07 8.32 -8.69
C TRP A 198 -9.70 8.95 -9.95
N ASN A 199 -8.85 9.55 -10.78
CA ASN A 199 -9.23 10.31 -11.96
C ASN A 199 -8.61 9.66 -13.20
N ARG A 200 -9.46 9.25 -14.16
CA ARG A 200 -9.01 8.80 -15.48
C ARG A 200 -8.50 9.97 -16.32
N ASN A 201 -7.47 9.75 -17.13
CA ASN A 201 -6.93 10.77 -18.04
C ASN A 201 -7.91 11.15 -19.17
N VAL A 202 -8.86 10.28 -19.50
CA VAL A 202 -9.78 10.46 -20.64
C VAL A 202 -10.98 11.35 -20.32
N ASN A 203 -11.17 11.71 -19.05
CA ASN A 203 -12.27 12.56 -18.62
C ASN A 203 -11.73 13.99 -18.46
N GLY A 204 -11.94 14.87 -19.44
CA GLY A 204 -11.72 16.32 -19.33
C GLY A 204 -12.64 17.02 -18.33
N THR A 205 -13.22 16.28 -17.40
CA THR A 205 -14.12 16.70 -16.34
C THR A 205 -13.45 16.47 -15.00
N ASN A 206 -13.55 17.42 -14.06
CA ASN A 206 -13.06 17.31 -12.68
C ASN A 206 -13.86 16.31 -11.82
N VAL A 207 -14.42 15.25 -12.42
CA VAL A 207 -15.25 14.26 -11.74
C VAL A 207 -14.42 12.98 -11.54
N PRO A 208 -14.08 12.63 -10.30
CA PRO A 208 -13.44 11.37 -9.97
C PRO A 208 -14.27 10.19 -10.44
N THR A 209 -13.61 9.18 -11.01
CA THR A 209 -14.28 7.93 -11.39
C THR A 209 -14.57 7.07 -10.18
N ASP A 210 -13.58 6.94 -9.29
CA ASP A 210 -13.76 6.30 -7.99
C ASP A 210 -13.51 7.35 -6.91
N SER A 211 -14.36 7.36 -5.89
CA SER A 211 -14.22 8.24 -4.75
C SER A 211 -14.67 7.55 -3.48
N VAL A 212 -13.84 7.65 -2.44
CA VAL A 212 -14.10 7.03 -1.15
C VAL A 212 -13.62 7.92 -0.02
N VAL A 213 -14.40 7.97 1.06
CA VAL A 213 -13.97 8.59 2.31
C VAL A 213 -13.36 7.51 3.18
N PHE A 214 -12.07 7.64 3.47
CA PHE A 214 -11.39 6.79 4.43
C PHE A 214 -11.62 7.29 5.84
N HIS A 215 -11.97 6.35 6.71
CA HIS A 215 -12.01 6.57 8.15
C HIS A 215 -10.72 6.03 8.77
N ASN A 216 -10.09 6.88 9.59
CA ASN A 216 -8.83 6.54 10.26
C ASN A 216 -8.99 5.37 11.22
N GLN A 217 -8.09 4.40 11.13
CA GLN A 217 -8.14 3.17 11.90
C GLN A 217 -8.00 3.37 13.42
N TYR A 218 -7.24 4.38 13.83
CA TYR A 218 -6.96 4.66 15.24
C TYR A 218 -8.05 5.53 15.88
N TRP A 219 -8.53 6.55 15.15
CA TRP A 219 -9.41 7.57 15.72
C TRP A 219 -10.90 7.37 15.44
N ALA A 220 -11.30 6.75 14.33
CA ALA A 220 -12.71 6.69 13.94
C ALA A 220 -13.54 5.73 14.81
N GLY A 221 -12.94 4.67 15.34
CA GLY A 221 -13.63 3.72 16.24
C GLY A 221 -14.05 4.33 17.58
N ASN A 222 -13.42 5.42 18.02
CA ASN A 222 -13.69 6.06 19.31
C ASN A 222 -14.93 6.99 19.31
N LEU A 223 -15.50 7.29 18.14
CA LEU A 223 -16.69 8.14 18.02
C LEU A 223 -17.95 7.52 18.65
N HIS A 224 -18.08 6.19 18.65
CA HIS A 224 -19.22 5.50 19.25
C HIS A 224 -19.14 5.37 20.79
N ARG A 225 -17.94 5.45 21.36
CA ARG A 225 -17.73 5.30 22.81
C ARG A 225 -18.11 6.57 23.59
N ARG A 226 -17.99 7.75 22.98
CA ARG A 226 -18.35 9.04 23.59
C ARG A 226 -19.85 9.35 23.58
N ARG A 227 -20.65 8.71 22.73
CA ARG A 227 -22.11 8.95 22.64
C ARG A 227 -22.95 8.16 23.66
N ARG A 228 -22.36 7.24 24.43
CA ARG A 228 -23.06 6.43 25.45
C ARG A 228 -22.75 6.85 26.90
N GLY A 229 -22.14 8.01 27.10
CA GLY A 229 -21.71 8.49 28.43
C GLY A 229 -22.09 9.95 28.67
N GLY A 230 -23.28 10.36 28.22
CA GLY A 230 -23.90 11.64 28.51
C GLY A 230 -25.35 11.43 28.91
#